data_AF-A0A562RZV8-F1
#
_entry.id   AF-A0A562RZV8-F1
#
_cell.length_a   1.000
_cell.length_b   1.000
_cell.length_c   1.000
_cell.angle_alpha   90.00
_cell.angle_beta   90.00
_cell.angle_gamma   90.00
#
_symmetry.space_group_name_H-M   'P 1'
#
loop_
_entity.id
_entity.type
_entity.pdbx_description
1 polymer ?
#
loop_
_entity_poly.entity_id
_entity_poly.type
_entity_poly.pdbx_seq_one_letter_code
_entity_poly.pdbx_strand_id
1 'polypeptide(L)'
;MVHSAVKKIKKKLTKAQKQARNAAKKERQKKYQWIFINGKQVRIKRPETIDGIPVDEFIANNADPLWLHRNQLWELIKEEESLSDSYTPVLCVEEDEDGIPF
;
A
#
# COMPACT_ATOMS: atom_id res chain seq x y z
N MET A 1 -51.64 -4.04 43.58
CA MET A 1 -50.85 -4.96 42.73
C MET A 1 -49.39 -4.56 42.83
N VAL A 2 -48.56 -5.38 43.49
CA VAL A 2 -47.12 -5.08 43.68
C VAL A 2 -46.38 -5.62 42.45
N HIS A 3 -45.86 -4.74 41.60
CA HIS A 3 -45.06 -5.16 40.45
C HIS A 3 -43.66 -5.57 40.97
N SER A 4 -43.46 -6.87 41.16
CA SER A 4 -42.14 -7.44 41.45
C SER A 4 -41.22 -7.25 40.24
N ALA A 5 -40.17 -6.45 40.42
CA ALA A 5 -39.12 -6.31 39.41
C ALA A 5 -38.28 -7.59 39.36
N VAL A 6 -38.56 -8.47 38.39
CA VAL A 6 -37.79 -9.69 38.16
C VAL A 6 -36.37 -9.34 37.73
N LYS A 7 -35.42 -9.54 38.64
CA LYS A 7 -33.98 -9.34 38.39
C LYS A 7 -33.49 -10.42 37.42
N LYS A 8 -33.31 -10.06 36.14
CA LYS A 8 -32.84 -11.00 35.10
C LYS A 8 -31.43 -11.51 35.44
N ILE A 9 -31.28 -12.81 35.70
CA ILE A 9 -29.99 -13.45 35.96
C ILE A 9 -29.20 -13.49 34.63
N LYS A 10 -28.05 -12.80 34.59
CA LYS A 10 -27.16 -12.83 33.41
C LYS A 10 -26.52 -14.21 33.27
N LYS A 11 -26.97 -15.00 32.29
CA LYS A 11 -26.36 -16.29 31.95
C LYS A 11 -24.89 -16.09 31.55
N LYS A 12 -24.00 -16.92 32.11
CA LYS A 12 -22.59 -16.93 31.71
C LYS A 12 -22.48 -17.47 30.30
N LEU A 13 -21.64 -16.83 29.48
CA LEU A 13 -21.43 -17.22 28.09
C LEU A 13 -20.71 -18.58 28.02
N THR A 14 -21.20 -19.50 27.19
CA THR A 14 -20.55 -20.81 26.97
C THR A 14 -19.22 -20.64 26.22
N LYS A 15 -18.35 -21.67 26.25
CA LYS A 15 -17.05 -21.63 25.56
C LYS A 15 -17.21 -21.39 24.05
N ALA A 16 -18.17 -22.07 23.42
CA ALA A 16 -18.48 -21.91 21.99
C ALA A 16 -18.93 -20.49 21.66
N GLN A 17 -19.82 -19.90 22.47
CA GLN A 17 -20.27 -18.52 22.28
C GLN A 17 -19.13 -17.51 22.42
N LYS A 18 -18.18 -17.74 23.36
CA LYS A 18 -16.98 -16.89 23.49
C LYS A 18 -16.09 -16.99 22.24
N GLN A 19 -15.90 -18.19 21.70
CA GLN A 19 -15.12 -18.40 20.49
C GLN A 19 -15.74 -17.70 19.28
N ALA A 20 -17.04 -17.86 19.06
CA ALA A 20 -17.76 -17.17 17.99
C ALA A 20 -17.64 -15.64 18.12
N ARG A 21 -17.81 -15.10 19.33
CA ARG A 21 -17.62 -13.66 19.59
C ARG A 21 -16.20 -13.19 19.28
N ASN A 22 -15.19 -13.98 19.65
CA ASN A 22 -13.79 -13.65 19.41
C ASN A 22 -13.44 -13.73 17.92
N ALA A 23 -13.97 -14.72 17.18
CA ALA A 23 -13.82 -14.82 15.73
C ALA A 23 -14.42 -13.59 15.02
N ALA A 24 -15.67 -13.25 15.34
CA ALA A 24 -16.33 -12.05 14.81
C ALA A 24 -15.63 -10.75 15.23
N LYS A 25 -14.93 -10.72 16.37
CA LYS A 25 -14.08 -9.57 16.75
C LYS A 25 -12.84 -9.49 15.86
N LYS A 26 -12.15 -10.62 15.63
CA LYS A 26 -10.97 -10.69 14.75
C LYS A 26 -11.31 -10.28 13.32
N GLU A 27 -12.41 -10.80 12.77
CA GLU A 27 -12.87 -10.42 11.42
C GLU A 27 -13.16 -8.92 11.31
N ARG A 28 -13.85 -8.34 12.31
CA ARG A 28 -14.09 -6.89 12.34
C ARG A 28 -12.81 -6.08 12.45
N GLN A 29 -11.82 -6.54 13.23
CA GLN A 29 -10.53 -5.88 13.36
C GLN A 29 -9.70 -5.93 12.09
N LYS A 30 -9.83 -7.01 11.29
CA LYS A 30 -9.22 -7.12 9.96
C LYS A 30 -9.87 -6.16 8.96
N LYS A 31 -11.19 -6.02 8.99
CA LYS A 31 -11.93 -5.20 8.01
C LYS A 31 -12.00 -3.72 8.35
N TYR A 32 -12.01 -3.37 9.64
CA TYR A 32 -12.26 -2.01 10.11
C TYR A 32 -11.21 -1.58 11.15
N GLN A 33 -10.92 -0.28 11.16
CA GLN A 33 -10.14 0.37 12.20
C GLN A 33 -10.89 1.56 12.79
N TRP A 34 -10.56 1.89 14.03
CA TRP A 34 -11.03 3.12 14.67
C TRP A 34 -9.98 4.21 14.47
N ILE A 35 -10.42 5.36 13.97
CA ILE A 35 -9.60 6.56 13.86
C ILE A 35 -10.31 7.71 14.57
N PHE A 36 -9.53 8.71 14.98
CA PHE A 36 -10.09 9.95 15.48
C PHE A 36 -10.19 10.95 14.34
N ILE A 37 -11.42 11.37 14.01
CA ILE A 37 -11.68 12.43 13.04
C ILE A 37 -12.39 13.54 13.80
N ASN A 38 -11.81 14.75 13.80
CA ASN A 38 -12.41 15.95 14.41
C ASN A 38 -12.85 15.75 15.86
N GLY A 39 -12.01 15.10 16.67
CA GLY A 39 -12.28 14.80 18.09
C GLY A 39 -13.30 13.67 18.33
N LYS A 40 -13.85 13.06 17.28
CA LYS A 40 -14.79 11.92 17.38
C LYS A 40 -14.09 10.62 17.00
N GLN A 41 -14.34 9.56 17.76
CA GLN A 41 -13.87 8.23 17.44
C GLN A 41 -14.80 7.60 16.39
N VAL A 42 -14.31 7.38 15.17
CA VAL A 42 -15.08 6.88 14.02
C VAL A 42 -14.50 5.55 13.52
N ARG A 43 -15.38 4.61 13.18
CA ARG A 43 -14.99 3.31 12.62
C ARG A 43 -15.02 3.37 11.09
N ILE A 44 -13.86 3.26 10.46
CA ILE A 44 -13.69 3.23 9.00
C ILE A 44 -13.24 1.85 8.52
N LYS A 45 -13.39 1.57 7.22
CA LYS A 45 -12.73 0.41 6.58
C LYS A 45 -11.22 0.62 6.64
N ARG A 46 -10.45 -0.45 6.88
CA ARG A 46 -8.98 -0.33 6.80
C ARG A 46 -8.59 0.02 5.36
N PRO A 47 -7.62 0.93 5.16
CA PRO A 47 -7.03 1.11 3.84
C PRO A 47 -6.42 -0.21 3.36
N GLU A 48 -6.39 -0.40 2.05
CA GLU A 48 -5.86 -1.62 1.47
C GLU A 48 -4.34 -1.68 1.72
N THR A 49 -3.87 -2.85 2.14
CA THR A 49 -2.48 -3.07 2.54
C THR A 49 -2.07 -4.44 2.00
N ILE A 50 -1.02 -4.50 1.20
CA ILE A 50 -0.45 -5.73 0.63
C ILE A 50 0.76 -6.09 1.49
N ASP A 51 0.77 -7.29 2.08
CA ASP A 51 1.86 -7.79 2.95
C ASP A 51 2.29 -6.86 4.10
N GLY A 52 1.36 -6.03 4.59
CA GLY A 52 1.64 -5.06 5.66
C GLY A 52 2.20 -3.72 5.18
N ILE A 53 2.41 -3.56 3.87
CA ILE A 53 2.83 -2.34 3.20
C ILE A 53 1.60 -1.69 2.55
N PRO A 54 1.37 -0.38 2.68
CA PRO A 54 0.27 0.29 1.98
C PRO A 54 0.41 0.09 0.46
N VAL A 55 -0.72 -0.02 -0.24
CA VAL A 55 -0.75 -0.32 -1.68
C VAL A 55 0.12 0.65 -2.49
N ASP A 56 0.09 1.93 -2.14
CA ASP A 56 0.85 2.97 -2.85
C ASP A 56 2.36 2.74 -2.77
N GLU A 57 2.87 2.39 -1.58
CA GLU A 57 4.29 2.05 -1.38
C GLU A 57 4.63 0.72 -2.07
N PHE A 58 3.73 -0.26 -2.06
CA PHE A 58 3.93 -1.51 -2.77
C PHE A 58 4.09 -1.29 -4.27
N ILE A 59 3.26 -0.42 -4.86
CA ILE A 59 3.33 -0.03 -6.27
C ILE A 59 4.64 0.67 -6.56
N ALA A 60 5.03 1.69 -5.78
CA ALA A 60 6.26 2.43 -6.00
C ALA A 60 7.53 1.55 -5.95
N ASN A 61 7.52 0.50 -5.12
CA ASN A 61 8.67 -0.39 -4.97
C ASN A 61 8.74 -1.52 -6.02
N ASN A 62 7.61 -1.98 -6.55
CA ASN A 62 7.56 -3.19 -7.39
C ASN A 62 7.09 -2.96 -8.83
N ALA A 63 6.49 -1.80 -9.15
CA ALA A 63 5.88 -1.59 -10.45
C ALA A 63 6.91 -1.24 -11.53
N ASP A 64 6.79 -1.89 -12.68
CA ASP A 64 7.56 -1.55 -13.87
C ASP A 64 7.15 -0.17 -14.42
N PRO A 65 8.06 0.59 -15.06
CA PRO A 65 7.74 1.88 -15.68
C PRO A 65 6.59 1.80 -16.68
N LEU A 66 6.49 0.71 -17.45
CA LEU A 66 5.37 0.45 -18.37
C LEU A 66 4.04 0.30 -17.63
N TRP A 67 4.07 -0.33 -16.45
CA TRP A 67 2.87 -0.50 -15.63
C TRP A 67 2.44 0.85 -15.03
N LEU A 68 3.39 1.64 -14.53
CA LEU A 68 3.14 3.00 -14.01
C LEU A 68 2.56 3.90 -15.11
N HIS A 69 3.15 3.86 -16.30
CA HIS A 69 2.65 4.56 -17.49
C HIS A 69 1.19 4.19 -17.79
N ARG A 70 0.86 2.90 -17.84
CA ARG A 70 -0.52 2.47 -18.16
C ARG A 70 -1.56 2.92 -17.11
N ASN A 71 -1.16 3.00 -15.84
CA ASN A 71 -2.03 3.41 -14.74
C ASN A 71 -1.98 4.92 -14.43
N GLN A 72 -1.32 5.71 -15.29
CA GLN A 72 -1.15 7.16 -15.14
C GLN A 72 -0.37 7.59 -13.88
N LEU A 73 0.54 6.74 -13.40
CA LEU A 73 1.38 6.96 -12.21
C LEU A 73 2.81 7.37 -12.60
N TRP A 74 2.94 8.23 -13.60
CA TRP A 74 4.21 8.68 -14.18
C TRP A 74 5.12 9.37 -13.19
N GLU A 75 4.54 10.05 -12.19
CA GLU A 75 5.26 10.76 -11.14
C GLU A 75 6.14 9.83 -10.29
N LEU A 76 5.83 8.52 -10.29
CA LEU A 76 6.61 7.50 -9.60
C LEU A 76 7.72 6.89 -10.46
N ILE A 77 7.76 7.20 -11.76
CA ILE A 77 8.85 6.76 -12.63
C ILE A 77 10.10 7.52 -12.18
N LYS A 78 11.08 6.78 -11.65
CA LYS A 78 12.39 7.34 -11.36
C LYS A 78 12.99 7.79 -12.69
N GLU A 79 13.26 9.09 -12.81
CA GLU A 79 14.13 9.57 -13.87
C GLU A 79 15.47 8.84 -13.67
N GLU A 80 15.82 7.95 -14.60
CA GLU A 80 17.18 7.45 -14.62
C GLU A 80 18.06 8.67 -14.82
N GLU A 81 18.77 9.05 -13.76
CA GLU A 81 19.87 9.99 -13.83
C GLU A 81 20.78 9.46 -14.93
N SER A 82 20.64 10.06 -16.11
CA SER A 82 21.36 9.66 -17.29
C SER A 82 22.81 9.66 -16.89
N LEU A 83 23.43 8.48 -16.90
CA LEU A 83 24.85 8.28 -16.73
C LEU A 83 25.55 8.89 -17.97
N SER A 84 25.48 10.21 -18.08
CA SER A 84 25.98 11.03 -19.17
C SER A 84 27.32 11.64 -18.79
N ASP A 85 28.15 10.90 -18.03
CA ASP A 85 29.45 11.39 -17.56
C ASP A 85 30.65 10.67 -18.19
N SER A 86 30.44 9.80 -19.18
CA SER A 86 31.57 9.27 -19.96
C SER A 86 31.19 8.74 -21.35
N TYR A 87 30.46 9.52 -22.15
CA TYR A 87 30.68 9.41 -23.59
C TYR A 87 31.74 10.44 -23.94
N THR A 88 33.01 10.06 -23.79
CA THR A 88 34.05 10.72 -24.58
C THR A 88 33.70 10.43 -26.04
N PRO A 89 33.31 11.41 -26.88
CA PRO A 89 33.39 11.17 -28.29
C PRO A 89 34.86 10.83 -28.53
N VAL A 90 35.16 9.61 -28.98
CA VAL A 90 36.44 9.34 -29.61
C VAL A 90 36.45 10.31 -30.78
N LEU A 91 37.16 11.42 -30.64
CA LEU A 91 37.49 12.30 -31.74
C LEU A 91 38.15 11.39 -32.77
N CYS A 92 37.45 11.20 -33.89
CA CYS A 92 38.06 10.85 -35.15
C CYS A 92 39.16 11.89 -35.36
N VAL A 93 40.41 11.52 -35.07
CA VAL A 93 41.55 12.22 -35.64
C VAL A 93 41.56 11.78 -37.11
N GLU A 94 40.88 12.55 -37.94
CA GLU A 94 41.20 12.61 -39.36
C GLU A 94 42.57 13.28 -39.45
N GLU A 95 43.62 12.50 -39.69
CA GLU A 95 44.81 12.99 -40.38
C GLU A 95 45.10 12.02 -41.53
N ASP A 96 44.86 12.54 -42.73
CA ASP A 96 45.13 11.95 -44.02
C ASP A 96 46.63 11.63 -44.21
N GLU A 97 46.94 10.46 -44.76
CA GLU A 97 48.10 10.31 -45.66
C GLU A 97 47.71 9.70 -47.02
N ASP A 98 46.43 9.34 -47.23
CA ASP A 98 45.87 8.93 -48.54
C ASP A 98 44.36 9.31 -48.58
N GLY A 99 44.07 10.60 -48.74
CA GLY A 99 42.74 11.21 -48.54
C GLY A 99 41.61 10.80 -49.49
N ILE A 100 41.16 9.53 -49.45
CA ILE A 100 39.89 9.05 -50.03
C ILE A 100 39.34 7.83 -49.24
N PRO A 101 38.34 7.99 -48.34
CA PRO A 101 37.61 6.85 -47.77
C PRO A 101 36.32 6.49 -48.55
N PHE A 102 36.03 5.19 -48.67
CA PHE A 102 34.95 4.57 -49.46
C PHE A 102 33.57 4.64 -48.80
#